data_AF-A0A8D8FAX8-F1
#
_entry.id   AF-A0A8D8FAX8-F1
#
_cell.length_a   1.000
_cell.length_b   1.000
_cell.length_c   1.000
_cell.angle_alpha   90.00
_cell.angle_beta   90.00
_cell.angle_gamma   90.00
#
_symmetry.space_group_name_H-M   'P 1'
#
loop_
_entity.id
_entity.type
_entity.pdbx_description
1 polymer ?
#
loop_
_entity_poly.entity_id
_entity_poly.type
_entity_poly.pdbx_seq_one_letter_code
_entity_poly.pdbx_strand_id
1 'polypeptide(L)'
;SGITLLGLPTEVYSFGIQYVYVALGVITMGLVMGFIYLPVFHKLNITSTYEYLEIRFDKRLRMFGSVMFTIMNIGYLPIVIYVPALAFNQVTGVNIHVITPIVCVVCVFYTCVVRNGVPVCVLAKY
;
A
#
# COMPACT_ATOMS: atom_id res chain seq x y z
N SER A 1 -4.52 -5.13 3.15
CA SER A 1 -5.54 -4.06 3.05
C SER A 1 -6.93 -4.65 3.00
N GLY A 2 -7.99 -3.88 3.29
CA GLY A 2 -9.38 -4.37 3.12
C GLY A 2 -9.68 -4.82 1.69
N ILE A 3 -9.04 -4.17 0.70
CA ILE A 3 -9.08 -4.54 -0.73
C ILE A 3 -8.60 -5.98 -0.95
N THR A 4 -7.49 -6.40 -0.34
CA THR A 4 -6.99 -7.78 -0.52
C THR A 4 -7.86 -8.78 0.24
N LEU A 5 -8.35 -8.42 1.44
CA LEU A 5 -9.19 -9.34 2.21
C LEU A 5 -10.52 -9.67 1.49
N LEU A 6 -11.14 -8.68 0.86
CA LEU A 6 -12.39 -8.86 0.11
C LEU A 6 -12.14 -9.22 -1.35
N GLY A 7 -11.09 -8.70 -1.98
CA GLY A 7 -10.80 -8.90 -3.39
C GLY A 7 -10.29 -10.30 -3.72
N LEU A 8 -9.43 -10.89 -2.88
CA LEU A 8 -8.89 -12.23 -3.11
C LEU A 8 -9.96 -13.33 -3.21
N PRO A 9 -10.94 -13.44 -2.27
CA PRO A 9 -12.01 -14.43 -2.42
C PRO A 9 -12.92 -14.11 -3.62
N THR A 10 -13.14 -12.84 -3.97
CA THR A 10 -13.90 -12.46 -5.17
C THR A 10 -13.20 -12.92 -6.45
N GLU A 11 -11.89 -12.70 -6.55
CA GLU A 11 -11.10 -13.15 -7.72
C GLU A 11 -11.05 -14.68 -7.82
N VAL A 12 -10.86 -15.38 -6.70
CA VAL A 12 -10.87 -16.85 -6.68
C VAL A 12 -12.25 -17.40 -7.05
N TYR A 13 -13.34 -16.73 -6.64
CA TYR A 13 -14.70 -17.14 -7.00
C TYR A 13 -14.99 -16.94 -8.50
N SER A 14 -14.52 -15.83 -9.09
CA SER A 14 -14.76 -15.51 -10.50
C SER A 14 -13.84 -16.24 -11.47
N PHE A 15 -12.56 -16.41 -11.13
CA PHE A 15 -11.53 -16.97 -12.03
C PHE A 15 -11.08 -18.39 -11.65
N GLY A 16 -11.53 -18.94 -10.51
CA GLY A 16 -11.29 -20.33 -10.10
C GLY A 16 -9.80 -20.70 -10.05
N ILE A 17 -9.44 -21.78 -10.73
CA ILE A 17 -8.06 -22.34 -10.76
C ILE A 17 -7.05 -21.39 -11.44
N GLN A 18 -7.49 -20.45 -12.27
CA GLN A 18 -6.58 -19.50 -12.93
C GLN A 18 -5.81 -18.61 -11.93
N TYR A 19 -6.36 -18.41 -10.72
CA TYR A 19 -5.68 -17.67 -9.66
C TYR A 19 -4.37 -18.33 -9.17
N VAL A 20 -4.18 -19.64 -9.39
CA VAL A 20 -2.94 -20.36 -9.03
C VAL A 20 -1.71 -19.78 -9.73
N TYR A 21 -1.84 -19.26 -10.95
CA TYR A 21 -0.73 -18.61 -11.66
C TYR A 21 -0.25 -17.34 -10.95
N VAL A 22 -1.18 -16.57 -10.37
CA VAL A 22 -0.85 -15.37 -9.58
C VAL A 22 -0.14 -15.77 -8.29
N ALA A 23 -0.63 -16.80 -7.59
CA ALA A 23 0.00 -17.31 -6.37
C ALA A 23 1.44 -17.81 -6.62
N LEU A 24 1.67 -18.58 -7.69
CA LEU A 24 3.01 -19.01 -8.09
C LEU A 24 3.90 -17.83 -8.48
N GLY A 25 3.35 -16.81 -9.15
CA GLY A 25 4.05 -15.56 -9.45
C GLY A 25 4.53 -14.85 -8.18
N VAL A 26 3.67 -14.73 -7.16
CA VAL A 26 4.03 -14.12 -5.87
C VAL A 26 5.14 -14.90 -5.17
N ILE A 27 5.08 -16.24 -5.17
CA ILE A 27 6.11 -17.10 -4.55
C ILE A 27 7.46 -16.94 -5.26
N THR A 28 7.46 -16.99 -6.59
CA THR A 28 8.69 -16.86 -7.40
C THR A 28 9.29 -15.46 -7.25
N MET A 29 8.48 -14.41 -7.24
CA MET A 29 8.93 -13.04 -6.96
C MET A 29 9.53 -12.91 -5.56
N GLY A 30 8.93 -13.55 -4.55
CA GLY A 30 9.46 -13.59 -3.19
C GLY A 30 10.84 -14.23 -3.11
N LEU A 31 11.04 -15.36 -3.79
CA LEU A 31 12.35 -16.03 -3.87
C LEU A 31 13.39 -15.15 -4.57
N VAL A 32 13.05 -14.55 -5.72
CA VAL A 32 13.95 -13.65 -6.46
C VAL A 32 14.35 -12.44 -5.62
N MET A 33 13.40 -11.83 -4.91
CA MET A 33 13.67 -10.73 -3.98
C MET A 33 14.60 -11.15 -2.84
N GLY A 34 14.34 -12.32 -2.23
CA GLY A 34 15.17 -12.85 -1.15
C GLY A 34 16.60 -13.20 -1.55
N PHE A 35 16.80 -13.79 -2.73
CA PHE A 35 18.13 -14.25 -3.17
C PHE A 35 18.95 -13.21 -3.90
N ILE A 36 18.33 -12.31 -4.67
CA ILE A 36 19.05 -11.36 -5.54
C ILE A 36 19.05 -9.97 -4.94
N TYR A 37 17.90 -9.44 -4.52
CA TYR A 37 17.81 -8.07 -4.03
C TYR A 37 18.35 -7.95 -2.60
N LEU A 38 17.99 -8.87 -1.70
CA LEU A 38 18.41 -8.82 -0.29
C LEU A 38 19.94 -8.71 -0.09
N PRO A 39 20.81 -9.53 -0.73
CA PRO A 39 22.25 -9.40 -0.54
C PRO A 39 22.84 -8.14 -1.18
N VAL A 40 22.19 -7.58 -2.21
CA VAL A 40 22.63 -6.32 -2.84
C VAL A 40 22.35 -5.14 -1.91
N PHE A 41 21.16 -5.07 -1.31
CA PHE A 41 20.81 -4.03 -0.34
C PHE A 41 21.68 -4.12 0.92
N HIS A 42 21.93 -5.32 1.43
CA HIS A 42 22.74 -5.51 2.62
C HIS A 42 24.22 -5.14 2.41
N LYS A 43 24.77 -5.35 1.20
CA LYS A 43 26.16 -4.96 0.88
C LYS A 43 26.35 -3.44 0.79
N LEU A 44 25.32 -2.71 0.38
CA LEU A 44 25.38 -1.25 0.26
C LEU A 44 25.01 -0.51 1.57
N ASN A 45 24.58 -1.21 2.64
CA ASN A 45 24.09 -0.60 3.90
C ASN A 45 22.98 0.46 3.71
N ILE A 46 22.14 0.27 2.69
CA ILE A 46 21.06 1.22 2.38
C ILE A 46 19.76 0.71 3.00
N THR A 47 19.05 1.59 3.69
CA THR A 47 17.79 1.27 4.38
C THR A 47 16.54 1.66 3.59
N SER A 48 16.68 2.46 2.53
CA SER A 48 15.57 2.92 1.69
C SER A 48 15.82 2.70 0.19
N THR A 49 14.83 2.20 -0.53
CA THR A 49 14.89 2.01 -1.99
C THR A 49 15.23 3.32 -2.72
N TYR A 50 14.74 4.46 -2.24
CA TYR A 50 15.00 5.76 -2.85
C TYR A 50 16.47 6.20 -2.75
N GLU A 51 17.17 5.77 -1.71
CA GLU A 51 18.59 6.07 -1.51
C GLU A 51 19.46 5.23 -2.46
N TYR A 52 19.02 4.00 -2.77
CA TYR A 52 19.62 3.21 -3.84
C TYR A 52 19.46 3.88 -5.21
N LEU A 53 18.28 4.45 -5.51
CA LEU A 53 18.06 5.21 -6.75
C LEU A 53 18.95 6.47 -6.81
N GLU A 54 19.15 7.15 -5.68
CA GLU A 54 19.99 8.36 -5.62
C GLU A 54 21.47 8.06 -5.91
N ILE A 55 22.02 7.00 -5.31
CA ILE A 55 23.43 6.61 -5.51
C ILE A 55 23.71 6.22 -6.97
N ARG A 56 22.72 5.66 -7.67
CA ARG A 56 22.90 5.20 -9.06
C ARG A 56 22.62 6.27 -10.12
N PHE A 57 21.70 7.21 -9.87
CA PHE A 57 21.11 8.09 -10.90
C PHE A 57 21.00 9.59 -10.56
N ASP A 58 21.39 10.04 -9.37
CA ASP A 58 21.26 11.42 -8.84
C ASP A 58 19.97 11.76 -8.06
N LYS A 59 20.08 12.82 -7.24
CA LYS A 59 19.00 13.42 -6.42
C LYS A 59 17.73 13.79 -7.18
N ARG A 60 17.83 14.08 -8.48
CA ARG A 60 16.66 14.41 -9.33
C ARG A 60 15.70 13.23 -9.42
N LEU A 61 16.22 12.02 -9.53
CA LEU A 61 15.40 10.81 -9.62
C LEU A 61 14.72 10.50 -8.29
N ARG A 62 15.39 10.76 -7.16
CA ARG A 62 14.78 10.65 -5.82
C ARG A 62 13.56 11.57 -5.66
N MET A 63 13.69 12.82 -6.10
CA MET A 63 12.59 13.79 -6.02
C MET A 63 11.43 13.37 -6.93
N PHE A 64 11.72 12.94 -8.16
CA PHE A 64 10.71 12.44 -9.09
C PHE A 64 9.99 11.19 -8.56
N GLY A 65 10.72 10.23 -8.01
CA GLY A 65 10.16 9.01 -7.42
C GLY A 65 9.25 9.30 -6.23
N SER A 66 9.68 10.20 -5.34
CA SER A 66 8.87 10.64 -4.19
C SER A 66 7.57 11.34 -4.63
N VAL A 67 7.64 12.18 -5.67
CA VAL A 67 6.45 12.84 -6.24
C VAL A 67 5.49 11.82 -6.85
N MET A 68 5.97 10.88 -7.66
CA MET A 68 5.11 9.83 -8.25
C MET A 68 4.49 8.92 -7.20
N PHE A 69 5.25 8.56 -6.18
CA PHE A 69 4.73 7.79 -5.06
C PHE A 69 3.66 8.57 -4.29
N THR A 70 3.87 9.86 -4.05
CA THR A 70 2.88 10.71 -3.37
C THR A 70 1.58 10.78 -4.18
N ILE A 71 1.66 10.98 -5.50
CA ILE A 71 0.49 10.99 -6.39
C ILE A 71 -0.25 9.64 -6.34
N MET A 72 0.48 8.53 -6.41
CA MET A 72 -0.10 7.19 -6.33
C MET A 72 -0.80 6.97 -4.98
N ASN A 73 -0.21 7.41 -3.87
CA ASN A 73 -0.83 7.30 -2.54
C ASN A 73 -2.09 8.15 -2.41
N ILE A 74 -2.10 9.37 -2.95
CA ILE A 74 -3.29 10.23 -2.96
C ILE A 74 -4.46 9.54 -3.69
N GLY A 75 -4.18 8.81 -4.78
CA GLY A 75 -5.21 8.02 -5.48
C GLY A 75 -5.59 6.73 -4.76
N TYR A 76 -4.62 6.04 -4.15
CA TYR A 76 -4.81 4.71 -3.56
C TYR A 76 -5.49 4.77 -2.18
N LEU A 77 -5.11 5.71 -1.31
CA LEU A 77 -5.66 5.87 0.04
C LEU A 77 -7.19 6.01 0.08
N PRO A 78 -7.85 6.87 -0.72
CA PRO A 78 -9.30 7.00 -0.69
C PRO A 78 -9.99 5.71 -1.15
N ILE A 79 -9.44 4.98 -2.11
CA ILE A 79 -9.98 3.69 -2.57
C ILE A 79 -9.93 2.67 -1.43
N VAL A 80 -8.82 2.61 -0.69
CA VAL A 80 -8.66 1.70 0.45
C VAL A 80 -9.66 1.98 1.57
N ILE A 81 -9.94 3.26 1.85
CA ILE A 81 -10.89 3.69 2.90
C ILE A 81 -12.34 3.51 2.44
N TYR A 82 -12.60 3.59 1.12
CA TYR A 82 -13.94 3.41 0.57
C TYR A 82 -14.48 1.99 0.74
N VAL A 83 -13.63 0.96 0.61
CA VAL A 83 -14.03 -0.46 0.75
C VAL A 83 -14.68 -0.79 2.11
N PRO A 84 -14.07 -0.48 3.28
CA PRO A 84 -14.73 -0.71 4.57
C PRO A 84 -15.94 0.21 4.79
N ALA A 85 -15.96 1.42 4.22
CA ALA A 85 -17.14 2.30 4.28
C ALA A 85 -18.34 1.72 3.54
N LEU A 86 -18.11 1.07 2.39
CA LEU A 86 -19.14 0.36 1.62
C LEU A 86 -19.68 -0.84 2.39
N ALA A 87 -18.79 -1.62 3.02
CA ALA A 87 -19.20 -2.76 3.86
C ALA A 87 -20.04 -2.30 5.06
N PHE A 88 -19.66 -1.19 5.72
CA PHE A 88 -20.41 -0.63 6.84
C PHE A 88 -21.79 -0.09 6.42
N ASN A 89 -21.88 0.53 5.25
CA ASN A 89 -23.15 0.99 4.67
C ASN A 89 -24.14 -0.17 4.47
N GLN A 90 -23.68 -1.34 4.03
CA GLN A 90 -24.54 -2.52 3.87
C GLN A 90 -25.10 -3.06 5.19
N VAL A 91 -24.35 -2.99 6.30
CA VAL A 91 -24.81 -3.49 7.61
C VAL A 91 -25.69 -2.50 8.37
N THR A 92 -25.45 -1.19 8.24
CA THR A 92 -26.21 -0.17 8.99
C THR A 92 -27.39 0.40 8.19
N GLY A 93 -27.40 0.27 6.85
CA GLY A 93 -28.47 0.81 5.99
C GLY A 93 -28.56 2.35 5.94
N VAL A 94 -27.60 3.05 6.56
CA VAL A 94 -27.54 4.52 6.64
C VAL A 94 -26.82 5.09 5.42
N ASN A 95 -27.25 6.25 4.91
CA ASN A 95 -26.66 6.91 3.74
C ASN A 95 -25.12 6.99 3.78
N ILE A 96 -24.49 6.65 2.64
CA ILE A 96 -23.04 6.60 2.46
C ILE A 96 -22.35 7.93 2.79
N HIS A 97 -23.02 9.06 2.50
CA HIS A 97 -22.52 10.41 2.78
C HIS A 97 -22.25 10.69 4.26
N VAL A 98 -22.90 9.99 5.19
CA VAL A 98 -22.68 10.15 6.64
C VAL A 98 -21.59 9.20 7.14
N ILE A 99 -21.51 8.00 6.58
CA ILE A 99 -20.55 6.97 7.00
C ILE A 99 -19.13 7.33 6.55
N THR A 100 -18.97 7.87 5.32
CA THR A 100 -17.66 8.24 4.78
C THR A 100 -16.87 9.20 5.69
N PRO A 101 -17.40 10.36 6.14
CA PRO A 101 -16.64 11.26 7.00
C PRO A 101 -16.32 10.64 8.37
N ILE A 102 -17.20 9.81 8.94
CA ILE A 102 -16.96 9.14 10.23
C ILE A 102 -15.78 8.17 10.12
N VAL A 103 -15.77 7.32 9.10
CA VAL A 103 -14.68 6.35 8.86
C VAL A 103 -13.36 7.08 8.59
N CYS A 104 -13.39 8.19 7.85
CA CYS A 104 -12.21 9.04 7.64
C CYS A 104 -11.65 9.60 8.95
N VAL A 105 -12.50 10.15 9.82
CA VAL A 105 -12.07 10.70 11.11
C VAL A 105 -11.45 9.62 12.01
N VAL A 106 -12.09 8.46 12.10
CA VAL A 106 -11.57 7.32 12.88
C VAL A 106 -10.23 6.84 12.32
N CYS A 107 -10.09 6.74 11.00
CA CYS A 107 -8.86 6.32 10.34
C CYS A 107 -7.71 7.32 10.57
N VAL A 108 -7.98 8.62 10.44
CA VAL A 108 -6.99 9.68 10.72
C VAL A 108 -6.60 9.67 12.20
N PHE A 109 -7.57 9.59 13.10
CA PHE A 109 -7.32 9.53 14.54
C PHE A 109 -6.47 8.32 14.93
N TYR A 110 -6.83 7.12 14.45
CA TYR A 110 -6.06 5.90 14.69
C TYR A 110 -4.63 6.03 14.17
N THR A 111 -4.45 6.57 12.96
CA THR A 111 -3.12 6.82 12.36
C THR A 111 -2.32 7.83 13.18
N CYS A 112 -2.95 8.91 13.65
CA CYS A 112 -2.31 9.91 14.50
C CYS A 112 -1.91 9.34 15.87
N VAL A 113 -2.76 8.53 16.50
CA VAL A 113 -2.49 7.93 17.82
C VAL A 113 -1.37 6.89 17.75
N VAL A 114 -1.43 5.98 16.77
CA VAL A 114 -0.36 5.00 16.50
C VAL A 114 0.96 5.71 16.18
N ARG A 115 0.90 6.89 15.58
CA ARG A 115 2.06 7.60 15.05
C ARG A 115 2.27 8.98 15.69
N ASN A 116 2.09 9.07 17.01
CA ASN A 116 2.45 10.21 17.86
C ASN A 116 3.98 10.48 17.81
N GLY A 117 4.50 10.88 16.64
CA GLY A 117 5.90 11.14 16.39
C GLY A 117 6.32 11.24 14.93
N VAL A 118 5.47 10.92 13.94
CA VAL A 118 5.90 10.95 12.52
C VAL A 118 4.85 11.64 11.62
N PRO A 119 5.19 12.69 10.84
CA PRO A 119 4.28 13.37 9.90
C PRO A 119 4.12 12.59 8.58
N VAL A 120 2.97 12.73 7.91
CA VAL A 120 2.53 11.92 6.73
C VAL A 120 3.62 11.82 5.65
N CYS A 121 4.52 12.80 5.60
CA CYS A 121 5.70 12.84 4.74
C CYS A 121 6.70 11.68 4.91
N VAL A 122 6.77 10.98 6.05
CA VAL A 122 7.76 9.88 6.24
C VAL A 122 7.34 8.58 5.56
N LEU A 123 6.06 8.43 5.18
CA LEU A 123 5.67 7.30 4.31
C LEU A 123 6.29 7.42 2.92
N ALA A 124 6.64 8.62 2.46
CA ALA A 124 7.38 8.79 1.20
C ALA A 124 8.88 8.45 1.32
N LYS A 125 9.35 7.98 2.49
CA LYS A 125 10.72 7.49 2.71
C LYS A 125 10.84 5.95 2.74
N TYR A 126 9.74 5.22 2.87
CA TYR A 126 9.72 3.75 2.77
C TYR A 126 9.13 3.32 1.44
#